data_AF-A0A6I1MSW4-F1
#
_entry.id   AF-A0A6I1MSW4-F1
#
_cell.length_a   1.000
_cell.length_b   1.000
_cell.length_c   1.000
_cell.angle_alpha   90.00
_cell.angle_beta   90.00
_cell.angle_gamma   90.00
#
_symmetry.space_group_name_H-M   'P 1'
#
loop_
_entity.id
_entity.type
_entity.pdbx_description
1 polymer ?
#
loop_
_entity_poly.entity_id
_entity_poly.type
_entity_poly.pdbx_seq_one_letter_code
_entity_poly.pdbx_strand_id
1 'polypeptide(L)'
;MTYTIHTEYLEHSGGTKFYEVVLINEEPDGPCILLKRFGKLADRIGGGQVQISRGNLNACLDEYQKTLHAKRKGKSGQGHYASVERPEYGLHKRNGKSIFGVALHKYTEEHYPSQHAASIFSYFDLKTEGYDEPPADIEADDAKPEAAATDASWGSW
;
A
#
# COMPACT_ATOMS: atom_id res chain seq x y z
N MET A 1 -11.15 8.40 -13.33
CA MET A 1 -11.27 7.48 -12.18
C MET A 1 -10.09 7.67 -11.25
N THR A 2 -10.38 7.65 -9.95
CA THR A 2 -9.38 7.69 -8.89
C THR A 2 -9.37 6.35 -8.13
N TYR A 3 -8.18 6.00 -7.66
CA TYR A 3 -7.92 4.78 -6.91
C TYR A 3 -7.16 5.13 -5.64
N THR A 4 -7.60 4.61 -4.51
CA THR A 4 -6.91 4.78 -3.24
C THR A 4 -6.05 3.56 -2.95
N ILE A 5 -4.80 3.82 -2.54
CA ILE A 5 -3.80 2.78 -2.31
C ILE A 5 -3.44 2.74 -0.84
N HIS A 6 -3.52 1.57 -0.23
CA HIS A 6 -2.93 1.31 1.08
C HIS A 6 -1.84 0.26 0.97
N THR A 7 -0.69 0.51 1.54
CA THR A 7 0.47 -0.38 1.43
C THR A 7 1.14 -0.60 2.77
N GLU A 8 1.57 -1.82 3.01
CA GLU A 8 2.38 -2.18 4.17
C GLU A 8 3.52 -3.09 3.72
N TYR A 9 4.74 -2.71 4.06
CA TYR A 9 5.94 -3.51 3.83
C TYR A 9 6.44 -4.06 5.16
N LEU A 10 6.62 -5.38 5.19
CA LEU A 10 7.02 -6.09 6.39
C LEU A 10 8.31 -6.87 6.13
N GLU A 11 9.27 -6.74 7.05
CA GLU A 11 10.50 -7.54 7.05
C GLU A 11 10.47 -8.53 8.21
N HIS A 12 11.01 -9.74 7.97
CA HIS A 12 11.06 -10.77 8.99
C HIS A 12 12.21 -10.52 9.97
N SER A 13 11.91 -10.45 11.27
CA SER A 13 12.90 -10.27 12.34
C SER A 13 13.85 -11.46 12.41
N GLY A 14 15.13 -11.20 12.10
CA GLY A 14 16.18 -12.22 12.04
C GLY A 14 16.23 -13.02 10.73
N GLY A 15 15.43 -12.66 9.72
CA GLY A 15 15.30 -13.42 8.49
C GLY A 15 15.79 -12.70 7.24
N THR A 16 15.78 -13.46 6.15
CA THR A 16 16.06 -12.97 4.78
C THR A 16 14.79 -12.84 3.97
N LYS A 17 13.63 -12.57 4.60
CA LYS A 17 12.31 -12.61 3.95
C LYS A 17 11.55 -11.30 4.11
N PHE A 18 10.74 -11.00 3.11
CA PHE A 18 9.81 -9.87 3.13
C PHE A 18 8.39 -10.31 2.83
N TYR A 19 7.46 -9.47 3.25
CA TYR A 19 6.05 -9.57 2.94
C TYR A 19 5.49 -8.18 2.69
N GLU A 20 4.88 -7.98 1.55
CA GLU A 20 4.25 -6.75 1.10
C GLU A 20 2.76 -7.01 0.93
N VAL A 21 1.94 -6.09 1.42
CA VAL A 21 0.49 -6.11 1.25
C VAL A 21 0.05 -4.77 0.68
N VAL A 22 -0.64 -4.79 -0.45
CA VAL A 22 -1.16 -3.58 -1.10
C VAL A 22 -2.64 -3.76 -1.37
N LEU A 23 -3.46 -2.82 -0.90
CA LEU A 23 -4.88 -2.74 -1.19
C LEU A 23 -5.10 -1.56 -2.14
N ILE A 24 -5.81 -1.81 -3.23
CA ILE A 24 -6.15 -0.81 -4.25
C ILE A 24 -7.66 -0.80 -4.37
N ASN A 25 -8.27 0.33 -4.06
CA ASN A 25 -9.71 0.53 -4.14
C ASN A 25 -10.05 1.56 -5.20
N GLU A 26 -11.04 1.26 -6.02
CA GLU A 26 -11.66 2.24 -6.90
C GLU A 26 -12.69 3.07 -6.11
N GLU A 27 -12.59 4.40 -6.18
CA GLU A 27 -13.49 5.29 -5.44
C GLU A 27 -14.76 5.65 -6.24
N PRO A 28 -15.89 5.93 -5.56
CA PRO A 28 -16.07 5.90 -4.09
C PRO A 28 -16.39 4.50 -3.51
N ASP A 29 -17.06 3.62 -4.26
CA ASP A 29 -17.51 2.29 -3.81
C ASP A 29 -17.25 1.20 -4.86
N GLY A 30 -16.15 1.32 -5.59
CA GLY A 30 -15.81 0.45 -6.70
C GLY A 30 -15.22 -0.90 -6.30
N PRO A 31 -14.82 -1.72 -7.29
CA PRO A 31 -14.06 -2.94 -7.06
C PRO A 31 -12.76 -2.67 -6.29
N CYS A 32 -12.33 -3.69 -5.56
CA CYS A 32 -11.10 -3.65 -4.77
C CYS A 32 -10.21 -4.85 -5.10
N ILE A 33 -8.90 -4.60 -5.13
CA ILE A 33 -7.87 -5.62 -5.26
C ILE A 33 -7.02 -5.61 -4.00
N LEU A 34 -6.73 -6.80 -3.48
CA LEU A 34 -5.71 -7.04 -2.49
C LEU A 34 -4.54 -7.81 -3.11
N LEU A 35 -3.38 -7.19 -3.12
CA LEU A 35 -2.11 -7.76 -3.57
C LEU A 35 -1.30 -8.17 -2.36
N LYS A 36 -0.73 -9.38 -2.42
CA LYS A 36 0.20 -9.90 -1.44
C LYS A 36 1.43 -10.36 -2.17
N ARG A 37 2.58 -9.76 -1.87
CA ARG A 37 3.85 -10.11 -2.48
C ARG A 37 4.83 -10.55 -1.41
N PHE A 38 5.53 -11.66 -1.62
CA PHE A 38 6.43 -12.19 -0.60
C PHE A 38 7.57 -13.00 -1.21
N GLY A 39 8.69 -13.03 -0.52
CA GLY A 39 9.89 -13.68 -1.04
C GLY A 39 11.09 -13.47 -0.14
N LYS A 40 12.29 -13.68 -0.71
CA LYS A 40 13.53 -13.35 -0.03
C LYS A 40 13.83 -11.86 -0.20
N LEU A 41 14.46 -11.22 0.79
CA LEU A 41 14.88 -9.81 0.74
C LEU A 41 15.81 -9.52 -0.44
N ALA A 42 16.61 -10.50 -0.87
CA ALA A 42 17.43 -10.37 -2.07
C ALA A 42 16.58 -10.17 -3.35
N ASP A 43 15.36 -10.71 -3.36
CA ASP A 43 14.41 -10.65 -4.49
C ASP A 43 13.39 -9.50 -4.32
N ARG A 44 13.62 -8.57 -3.38
CA ARG A 44 12.66 -7.50 -3.07
C ARG A 44 12.46 -6.48 -4.20
N ILE A 45 13.38 -6.43 -5.17
CA ILE A 45 13.25 -5.58 -6.36
C ILE A 45 12.88 -6.49 -7.54
N GLY A 46 11.68 -6.33 -8.09
CA GLY A 46 11.20 -7.07 -9.26
C GLY A 46 10.96 -8.59 -9.08
N GLY A 47 11.32 -9.18 -7.93
CA GLY A 47 11.13 -10.60 -7.65
C GLY A 47 10.03 -10.89 -6.61
N GLY A 48 10.03 -12.13 -6.10
CA GLY A 48 9.03 -12.63 -5.16
C GLY A 48 7.79 -13.24 -5.81
N GLN A 49 6.98 -13.89 -5.01
CA GLN A 49 5.69 -14.45 -5.42
C GLN A 49 4.59 -13.42 -5.16
N VAL A 50 3.69 -13.25 -6.14
CA VAL A 50 2.55 -12.34 -6.06
C VAL A 50 1.25 -13.15 -6.02
N GLN A 51 0.38 -12.81 -5.08
CA GLN A 51 -1.00 -13.31 -4.99
C GLN A 51 -1.95 -12.12 -5.10
N ILE A 52 -3.02 -12.30 -5.88
CA ILE A 52 -4.01 -11.27 -6.16
C ILE A 52 -5.38 -11.80 -5.73
N SER A 53 -6.01 -11.11 -4.78
CA SER A 53 -7.40 -11.31 -4.39
C SER A 53 -8.24 -10.16 -4.92
N ARG A 54 -9.48 -10.45 -5.33
CA ARG A 54 -10.43 -9.51 -5.93
C ARG A 54 -11.73 -9.54 -5.14
N GLY A 55 -12.38 -8.40 -4.94
CA GLY A 55 -13.63 -8.35 -4.17
C GLY A 55 -14.21 -6.94 -4.02
N ASN A 56 -15.17 -6.81 -3.12
CA ASN A 56 -15.63 -5.50 -2.64
C ASN A 56 -14.66 -4.95 -1.58
N LEU A 57 -14.73 -3.64 -1.35
CA LEU A 57 -13.86 -2.94 -0.41
C LEU A 57 -13.85 -3.57 0.99
N ASN A 58 -15.02 -3.88 1.54
CA ASN A 58 -15.14 -4.43 2.90
C ASN A 58 -14.42 -5.79 3.04
N ALA A 59 -14.61 -6.69 2.08
CA ALA A 59 -13.95 -8.00 2.09
C ALA A 59 -12.42 -7.86 1.95
N CYS A 60 -11.96 -6.98 1.07
CA CYS A 60 -10.53 -6.74 0.88
C CYS A 60 -9.89 -6.06 2.10
N LEU A 61 -10.57 -5.11 2.75
CA LEU A 61 -10.10 -4.48 3.98
C LEU A 61 -9.99 -5.47 5.15
N ASP A 62 -11.01 -6.32 5.33
CA ASP A 62 -10.97 -7.38 6.34
C ASP A 62 -9.80 -8.35 6.10
N GLU A 63 -9.61 -8.79 4.85
CA GLU A 63 -8.50 -9.66 4.49
C GLU A 63 -7.13 -8.97 4.63
N TYR A 64 -7.04 -7.69 4.30
CA TYR A 64 -5.84 -6.85 4.50
C TYR A 64 -5.45 -6.81 5.98
N GLN A 65 -6.39 -6.43 6.86
CA GLN A 65 -6.15 -6.35 8.30
C GLN A 65 -5.82 -7.73 8.90
N LYS A 66 -6.56 -8.78 8.53
CA LYS A 66 -6.28 -10.16 8.96
C LYS A 66 -4.88 -10.61 8.55
N THR A 67 -4.47 -10.30 7.33
CA THR A 67 -3.14 -10.64 6.82
C THR A 67 -2.04 -9.95 7.64
N LEU A 68 -2.17 -8.64 7.87
CA LEU A 68 -1.20 -7.89 8.67
C LEU A 68 -1.12 -8.39 10.12
N HIS A 69 -2.28 -8.61 10.76
CA HIS A 69 -2.33 -9.13 12.12
C HIS A 69 -1.65 -10.50 12.22
N ALA A 70 -1.96 -11.41 11.29
CA ALA A 70 -1.38 -12.75 11.26
C ALA A 70 0.15 -12.73 11.04
N LYS A 71 0.66 -11.83 10.20
CA LYS A 71 2.10 -11.71 9.95
C LYS A 71 2.84 -11.06 11.11
N ARG A 72 2.28 -9.99 11.70
CA ARG A 72 2.88 -9.27 12.84
C ARG A 72 2.90 -10.10 14.12
N LYS A 73 1.84 -10.86 14.40
CA LYS A 73 1.77 -11.73 15.60
C LYS A 73 2.89 -12.77 15.63
N GLY A 74 3.38 -13.19 14.47
CA GLY A 74 4.36 -14.27 14.35
C GLY A 74 3.79 -15.62 14.83
N LYS A 75 4.55 -16.69 14.61
CA LYS A 75 4.32 -17.98 15.27
C LYS A 75 5.39 -18.17 16.33
N SER A 76 5.04 -18.79 17.46
CA SER A 76 6.02 -19.09 18.52
C SER A 76 7.21 -19.85 17.91
N GLY A 77 8.42 -19.32 18.11
CA GLY A 77 9.67 -19.88 17.58
C GLY A 77 10.01 -19.58 16.11
N GLN A 78 9.20 -18.82 15.36
CA GLN A 78 9.45 -18.54 13.93
C GLN A 78 9.77 -17.08 13.61
N GLY A 79 10.13 -16.25 14.58
CA GLY A 79 10.30 -14.80 14.39
C GLY A 79 8.98 -14.10 14.04
N HIS A 80 8.99 -12.77 14.07
CA HIS A 80 7.84 -11.93 13.75
C HIS A 80 8.14 -11.02 12.54
N TYR A 81 7.11 -10.60 11.82
CA TYR A 81 7.27 -9.55 10.81
C TYR A 81 7.06 -8.19 11.46
N ALA A 82 8.01 -7.27 11.23
CA ALA A 82 7.89 -5.88 11.66
C ALA A 82 7.57 -5.01 10.45
N SER A 83 6.71 -4.00 10.63
CA SER A 83 6.53 -2.97 9.61
C SER A 83 7.82 -2.19 9.46
N VAL A 84 8.27 -2.03 8.22
CA VAL A 84 9.43 -1.20 7.89
C VAL A 84 8.96 -0.16 6.89
N GLU A 85 9.14 1.11 7.23
CA GLU A 85 8.91 2.19 6.29
C GLU A 85 9.95 2.10 5.18
N ARG A 86 9.47 1.79 3.99
CA ARG A 86 10.29 1.72 2.78
C ARG A 86 9.64 2.54 1.67
N PRO A 87 9.62 3.88 1.80
CA PRO A 87 9.03 4.73 0.79
C PRO A 87 9.75 4.56 -0.54
N GLU A 88 11.01 4.11 -0.60
CA GLU A 88 11.73 3.96 -1.86
C GLU A 88 11.16 2.88 -2.81
N TYR A 89 10.37 1.91 -2.33
CA TYR A 89 9.92 0.78 -3.15
C TYR A 89 8.49 0.94 -3.66
N GLY A 90 8.31 0.83 -4.98
CA GLY A 90 7.01 0.60 -5.60
C GLY A 90 5.89 1.55 -5.24
N LEU A 91 4.73 0.97 -4.94
CA LEU A 91 3.52 1.70 -4.56
C LEU A 91 3.58 2.32 -3.15
N HIS A 92 4.61 2.03 -2.35
CA HIS A 92 4.70 2.50 -0.97
C HIS A 92 4.82 4.03 -0.85
N LYS A 93 5.36 4.73 -1.85
CA LYS A 93 5.35 6.22 -1.92
C LYS A 93 3.95 6.82 -1.98
N ARG A 94 2.96 6.00 -2.30
CA ARG A 94 1.58 6.38 -2.59
C ARG A 94 0.61 5.84 -1.55
N ASN A 95 1.13 5.31 -0.43
CA ASN A 95 0.31 4.86 0.68
C ASN A 95 -0.62 5.97 1.18
N GLY A 96 -1.91 5.68 1.30
CA GLY A 96 -2.97 6.60 1.70
C GLY A 96 -3.34 7.65 0.65
N LYS A 97 -2.78 7.60 -0.57
CA LYS A 97 -3.06 8.59 -1.62
C LYS A 97 -4.08 8.07 -2.63
N SER A 98 -4.95 8.96 -3.08
CA SER A 98 -5.79 8.77 -4.26
C SER A 98 -4.98 9.12 -5.52
N ILE A 99 -4.97 8.22 -6.50
CA ILE A 99 -4.24 8.40 -7.77
C ILE A 99 -5.12 8.10 -8.98
N PHE A 100 -4.81 8.69 -10.13
CA PHE A 100 -5.51 8.40 -11.38
C PHE A 100 -5.09 7.04 -11.97
N GLY A 101 -6.00 6.41 -12.71
CA GLY A 101 -5.79 5.08 -13.32
C GLY A 101 -4.52 4.97 -14.18
N VAL A 102 -4.16 6.00 -14.95
CA VAL A 102 -2.94 6.02 -15.76
C VAL A 102 -1.69 6.02 -14.89
N ALA A 103 -1.69 6.78 -13.80
CA ALA A 103 -0.59 6.80 -12.84
C ALA A 103 -0.47 5.44 -12.13
N LEU A 104 -1.61 4.85 -11.74
CA LEU A 104 -1.66 3.51 -11.18
C LEU A 104 -1.04 2.48 -12.13
N HIS A 105 -1.32 2.61 -13.43
CA HIS A 105 -0.75 1.74 -14.45
C HIS A 105 0.77 1.79 -14.48
N LYS A 106 1.32 2.99 -14.66
CA LYS A 106 2.76 3.19 -14.67
C LYS A 106 3.43 2.64 -13.40
N TYR A 107 2.89 2.95 -12.22
CA TYR A 107 3.52 2.55 -10.96
C TYR A 107 3.48 1.05 -10.70
N THR A 108 2.43 0.35 -11.15
CA THR A 108 2.34 -1.10 -11.00
C THR A 108 3.25 -1.84 -11.98
N GLU A 109 3.45 -1.32 -13.20
CA GLU A 109 4.44 -1.85 -14.15
C GLU A 109 5.89 -1.65 -13.69
N GLU A 110 6.18 -0.52 -13.05
CA GLU A 110 7.51 -0.25 -12.48
C GLU A 110 7.84 -1.19 -11.30
N HIS A 111 6.82 -1.66 -10.57
CA HIS A 111 7.00 -2.40 -9.32
C HIS A 111 6.80 -3.91 -9.43
N TYR A 112 5.90 -4.37 -10.28
CA TYR A 112 5.57 -5.78 -10.46
C TYR A 112 6.00 -6.29 -11.85
N PRO A 113 6.42 -7.56 -11.97
CA PRO A 113 6.63 -8.17 -13.29
C PRO A 113 5.40 -8.02 -14.19
N SER A 114 5.63 -7.79 -15.48
CA SER A 114 4.61 -7.43 -16.48
C SER A 114 3.35 -8.31 -16.47
N GLN A 115 3.52 -9.63 -16.24
CA GLN A 115 2.40 -10.57 -16.15
C GLN A 115 1.42 -10.28 -14.99
N HIS A 116 1.92 -9.79 -13.86
CA HIS A 116 1.11 -9.48 -12.68
C HIS A 116 0.49 -8.08 -12.81
N ALA A 117 1.23 -7.12 -13.36
CA ALA A 117 0.68 -5.81 -13.71
C ALA A 117 -0.55 -5.95 -14.65
N ALA A 118 -0.44 -6.75 -15.71
CA ALA A 118 -1.54 -7.02 -16.64
C ALA A 118 -2.78 -7.62 -15.94
N SER A 119 -2.58 -8.52 -14.97
CA SER A 119 -3.67 -9.15 -14.19
C SER A 119 -4.37 -8.18 -13.23
N ILE A 120 -3.68 -7.13 -12.79
CA ILE A 120 -4.25 -6.05 -11.99
C ILE A 120 -5.15 -5.19 -12.88
N PHE A 121 -4.66 -4.79 -14.06
CA PHE A 121 -5.42 -3.90 -14.96
C PHE A 121 -6.62 -4.56 -15.61
N SER A 122 -6.51 -5.84 -15.96
CA SER A 122 -7.63 -6.58 -16.54
C SER A 122 -8.85 -6.61 -15.62
N TYR A 123 -8.67 -6.40 -14.31
CA TYR A 123 -9.76 -6.42 -13.34
C TYR A 123 -10.47 -5.08 -13.19
N PHE A 124 -9.73 -3.98 -13.23
CA PHE A 124 -10.30 -2.63 -13.10
C PHE A 124 -10.90 -2.10 -14.42
N ASP A 125 -10.88 -2.90 -15.50
CA ASP A 125 -11.23 -2.47 -16.87
C ASP A 125 -10.63 -1.09 -17.22
N LEU A 126 -9.38 -0.88 -16.80
CA LEU A 126 -8.67 0.36 -17.00
C LEU A 126 -8.43 0.55 -18.50
N LYS A 127 -9.35 1.22 -19.18
CA LYS A 127 -9.12 1.69 -20.55
C LYS A 127 -8.05 2.77 -20.52
N THR A 128 -6.93 2.52 -21.17
CA THR A 128 -5.83 3.49 -21.37
C THR A 128 -6.19 4.63 -22.33
N GLU A 129 -7.47 4.80 -22.69
CA GLU A 129 -7.93 5.84 -23.61
C GLU A 129 -8.26 7.11 -22.83
N GLY A 130 -7.50 8.18 -23.11
CA GLY A 130 -7.66 9.48 -22.48
C GLY A 130 -6.41 9.87 -21.70
N TYR A 131 -5.43 10.39 -22.44
CA TYR A 131 -4.25 11.05 -21.89
C TYR A 131 -4.70 12.28 -21.11
N ASP A 132 -4.48 12.26 -19.80
CA ASP A 132 -4.16 13.45 -19.03
C ASP A 132 -2.87 13.12 -18.28
N GLU A 133 -1.86 13.98 -18.43
CA GLU A 133 -0.68 13.93 -17.57
C GLU A 133 -1.14 13.85 -16.11
N PRO A 134 -0.54 12.98 -15.29
CA PRO A 134 -0.86 12.98 -13.87
C PRO A 134 -0.61 14.39 -13.34
N PRO A 135 -1.54 15.01 -12.60
CA PRO A 135 -1.27 16.30 -11.99
C PRO A 135 0.02 16.16 -11.18
N ALA A 136 0.93 17.11 -11.38
CA ALA A 136 2.15 17.23 -10.58
C ALA A 136 1.77 16.98 -9.11
N ASP A 137 2.51 16.07 -8.46
CA ASP A 137 2.21 15.49 -7.15
C ASP A 137 1.30 16.42 -6.34
N ILE A 138 0.08 15.97 -6.03
CA ILE A 138 -0.77 16.68 -5.06
C ILE A 138 0.07 16.74 -3.79
N GLU A 139 0.69 17.89 -3.56
CA GLU A 139 1.40 18.19 -2.33
C GLU A 139 0.36 18.00 -1.23
N ALA A 140 0.65 17.06 -0.34
CA ALA A 140 -0.12 16.94 0.87
C ALA A 140 0.00 18.30 1.55
N ASP A 141 -1.12 19.00 1.69
CA ASP A 141 -1.20 20.19 2.51
C ASP A 141 -0.71 19.77 3.90
N ASP A 142 0.51 20.21 4.24
CA ASP A 142 1.09 20.07 5.57
C ASP A 142 0.17 20.85 6.50
N ALA A 143 -0.89 20.20 6.97
CA ALA A 143 -1.72 20.66 8.06
C ALA A 143 -0.81 20.73 9.29
N LYS A 144 -0.17 21.88 9.43
CA LYS A 144 0.63 22.31 10.56
C LYS A 144 -0.18 21.98 11.82
N PRO A 145 0.35 21.23 12.79
CA PRO A 145 -0.38 20.97 14.01
C PRO A 145 -0.70 22.31 14.67
N GLU A 146 -1.99 22.59 14.79
CA GLU A 146 -2.53 23.72 15.54
C GLU A 146 -1.93 23.65 16.95
N ALA A 147 -1.10 24.64 17.27
CA ALA A 147 -0.41 24.69 18.55
C ALA A 147 -1.48 24.69 19.66
N ALA A 148 -1.48 23.65 20.48
CA ALA A 148 -2.28 23.60 21.69
C ALA A 148 -1.97 24.87 22.51
N ALA A 149 -3.01 25.67 22.76
CA ALA A 149 -2.95 26.76 23.71
C ALA A 149 -2.58 26.18 25.08
N THR A 150 -1.33 26.37 25.50
CA THR A 150 -0.90 26.08 26.87
C THR A 150 -1.45 27.16 27.78
N ASP A 151 -2.61 26.90 28.36
CA ASP A 151 -3.12 27.64 29.51
C ASP A 151 -2.27 27.24 30.74
N ALA A 152 -1.23 28.01 30.99
CA ALA A 152 -0.38 27.89 32.17
C ALA A 152 -1.13 28.46 33.38
N SER A 153 -1.84 27.60 34.11
CA SER A 153 -2.29 27.86 35.48
C SER A 153 -1.57 26.88 36.41
N TRP A 154 -0.42 27.30 36.92
CA TRP A 154 0.24 26.68 38.07
C TRP A 154 0.13 27.66 39.24
N GLY A 155 -0.52 27.21 40.30
CA GLY A 155 -0.92 27.99 41.47
C GLY A 155 0.23 28.63 42.23
N SER A 156 -0.07 29.80 42.81
CA SER A 156 0.79 30.54 43.71
C SER A 156 0.85 29.88 45.09
N TRP A 157 2.06 29.77 45.63
CA TRP A 157 2.34 29.62 47.07
C TRP A 157 2.31 30.99 47.77
#